data_AF-A0A0F9AVF6-F1
#
_entry.id   AF-A0A0F9AVF6-F1
#
_cell.length_a   1.000
_cell.length_b   1.000
_cell.length_c   1.000
_cell.angle_alpha   90.00
_cell.angle_beta   90.00
_cell.angle_gamma   90.00
#
_symmetry.space_group_name_H-M   'P 1'
#
loop_
_entity.id
_entity.type
_entity.pdbx_description
1 polymer ?
#
loop_
_entity_poly.entity_id
_entity_poly.type
_entity_poly.pdbx_seq_one_letter_code
_entity_poly.pdbx_strand_id
1 'polypeptide(L)'
;TYKEESSPKFNLDLTITGPNGQTLFTEADTLNNLEKVDLVLPGDGTYEIGLANTTNKKNRSYGLAFELRPPIIGDFAPLDYIVDYADMDTIAQEWLLEVPDLEADLISDGIINLLDFAEFASHWLETDPAYYQQQ
;
A
#
# COMPACT_ATOMS: atom_id res chain seq x y z
N THR A 1 -37.29 -21.79 -10.13
CA THR A 1 -36.78 -20.99 -11.26
C THR A 1 -35.85 -19.93 -10.71
N TYR A 2 -34.54 -20.06 -10.93
CA TYR A 2 -33.58 -19.03 -10.54
C TYR A 2 -33.80 -17.83 -11.46
N LYS A 3 -34.26 -16.69 -10.91
CA LYS A 3 -34.27 -15.44 -11.67
C LYS A 3 -32.83 -14.94 -11.67
N GLU A 4 -32.22 -14.97 -12.85
CA GLU A 4 -30.92 -14.36 -13.07
C GLU A 4 -31.03 -12.88 -12.68
N GLU A 5 -30.20 -12.44 -11.73
CA GLU A 5 -30.13 -11.03 -11.40
C GLU A 5 -29.38 -10.29 -12.49
N SER A 6 -30.11 -9.44 -13.21
CA SER A 6 -29.51 -8.33 -13.94
C SER A 6 -28.73 -7.48 -12.95
N SER A 7 -27.44 -7.29 -13.23
CA SER A 7 -26.46 -6.38 -12.63
C SER A 7 -27.03 -5.20 -11.80
N PRO A 8 -26.37 -4.77 -10.71
CA PRO A 8 -25.04 -5.18 -10.22
C PRO A 8 -25.09 -6.39 -9.27
N LYS A 9 -24.20 -7.37 -9.50
CA LYS A 9 -24.07 -8.56 -8.65
C LYS A 9 -23.34 -8.27 -7.33
N PHE A 10 -22.56 -7.18 -7.29
CA PHE A 10 -21.81 -6.71 -6.14
C PHE A 10 -22.47 -5.41 -5.65
N ASN A 11 -22.90 -5.37 -4.40
CA ASN A 11 -23.48 -4.20 -3.75
C ASN A 11 -22.96 -4.23 -2.32
N LEU A 12 -21.72 -3.83 -2.20
CA LEU A 12 -20.95 -3.79 -0.97
C LEU A 12 -20.36 -2.40 -0.81
N ASP A 13 -20.53 -1.84 0.37
CA ASP A 13 -19.66 -0.77 0.83
C ASP A 13 -18.47 -1.43 1.52
N LEU A 14 -17.26 -1.04 1.11
CA LEU A 14 -16.00 -1.44 1.73
C LEU A 14 -15.44 -0.23 2.47
N THR A 15 -15.08 -0.42 3.74
CA THR A 15 -14.34 0.58 4.52
C THR A 15 -13.11 -0.08 5.12
N ILE A 16 -11.96 0.59 5.03
CA ILE A 16 -10.72 0.18 5.70
C ILE A 16 -10.34 1.28 6.69
N THR A 17 -10.17 0.88 7.95
CA THR A 17 -9.84 1.79 9.05
C THR A 17 -8.48 1.41 9.65
N GLY A 18 -7.62 2.40 9.86
CA GLY A 18 -6.30 2.23 10.44
C GLY A 18 -6.31 2.04 11.96
N PRO A 19 -5.16 1.73 12.57
CA PRO A 19 -5.02 1.48 14.02
C PRO A 19 -5.44 2.66 14.91
N ASN A 20 -5.40 3.88 14.37
CA ASN A 20 -5.81 5.11 15.04
C ASN A 20 -7.32 5.42 14.88
N GLY A 21 -8.10 4.54 14.24
CA GLY A 21 -9.51 4.75 13.93
C GLY A 21 -9.77 5.66 12.72
N GLN A 22 -8.74 6.10 12.00
CA GLN A 22 -8.90 6.89 10.78
C GLN A 22 -9.33 6.00 9.62
N THR A 23 -10.36 6.43 8.88
CA THR A 23 -10.71 5.79 7.62
C THR A 23 -9.64 6.07 6.57
N LEU A 24 -9.04 5.01 6.05
CA LEU A 24 -7.99 5.06 5.02
C LEU A 24 -8.57 4.88 3.62
N PHE A 25 -9.65 4.11 3.51
CA PHE A 25 -10.30 3.83 2.24
C PHE A 25 -11.80 3.61 2.43
N THR A 26 -12.60 4.11 1.48
CA THR A 26 -14.02 3.79 1.35
C THR A 26 -14.37 3.63 -0.12
N GLU A 27 -15.00 2.51 -0.46
CA GLU A 27 -15.65 2.30 -1.75
C GLU A 27 -17.15 2.11 -1.54
N ALA A 28 -17.94 2.90 -2.26
CA ALA A 28 -19.41 2.89 -2.18
C ALA A 28 -20.05 2.88 -3.58
N ASP A 29 -19.31 2.48 -4.62
CA ASP A 29 -19.79 2.60 -6.01
C ASP A 29 -20.77 1.49 -6.41
N THR A 30 -21.62 1.85 -7.37
CA THR A 30 -22.75 1.10 -7.92
C THR A 30 -22.36 0.13 -9.04
N LEU A 31 -21.19 0.32 -9.67
CA LEU A 31 -20.66 -0.56 -10.73
C LEU A 31 -20.01 -1.82 -10.15
N ASN A 32 -19.37 -1.67 -8.99
CA ASN A 32 -18.93 -2.70 -8.04
C ASN A 32 -18.48 -4.00 -8.73
N ASN A 33 -17.35 -3.94 -9.41
CA ASN A 33 -16.69 -5.07 -10.07
C ASN A 33 -15.49 -5.57 -9.26
N LEU A 34 -15.29 -5.08 -8.03
CA LEU A 34 -14.09 -5.31 -7.22
C LEU A 34 -12.83 -4.98 -8.02
N GLU A 35 -12.58 -3.68 -8.18
CA GLU A 35 -11.27 -3.22 -8.63
C GLU A 35 -10.27 -3.49 -7.50
N LYS A 36 -9.07 -3.97 -7.85
CA LYS A 36 -7.98 -4.13 -6.89
C LYS A 36 -7.68 -2.76 -6.29
N VAL A 37 -7.66 -2.65 -4.96
CA VAL A 37 -7.28 -1.43 -4.26
C VAL A 37 -5.93 -1.68 -3.61
N ASP A 38 -4.96 -0.86 -3.99
CA ASP A 38 -3.66 -0.80 -3.33
C ASP A 38 -3.68 0.32 -2.29
N LEU A 39 -3.24 0.02 -1.07
CA LEU A 39 -3.29 0.93 0.07
C LEU A 39 -1.93 0.97 0.75
N VAL A 40 -1.33 2.16 0.84
CA VAL A 40 -0.16 2.40 1.68
C VAL A 40 -0.60 2.40 3.15
N LEU A 41 -0.01 1.50 3.93
CA LEU A 41 -0.31 1.38 5.36
C LEU A 41 0.52 2.44 6.12
N PRO A 42 -0.10 3.38 6.85
CA PRO A 42 0.62 4.47 7.53
C PRO A 42 1.44 4.05 8.75
N GLY A 43 1.41 2.76 9.12
CA GLY A 43 2.17 2.22 10.23
C GLY A 43 1.67 0.86 10.69
N ASP A 44 2.30 0.35 11.75
CA ASP A 44 1.94 -0.96 12.31
C ASP A 44 0.67 -0.91 13.16
N GLY A 45 0.00 -2.05 13.25
CA GLY A 45 -1.12 -2.25 14.16
C GLY A 45 -2.26 -3.06 13.57
N THR A 46 -3.42 -2.98 14.22
CA THR A 46 -4.64 -3.65 13.76
C THR A 46 -5.42 -2.75 12.81
N TYR A 47 -5.69 -3.25 11.62
CA TYR A 47 -6.55 -2.62 10.64
C TYR A 47 -7.91 -3.31 10.65
N GLU A 48 -8.99 -2.52 10.55
CA GLU A 48 -10.36 -3.03 10.47
C GLU A 48 -10.88 -2.94 9.04
N ILE A 49 -11.43 -4.04 8.54
CA ILE A 49 -12.10 -4.12 7.23
C ILE A 49 -13.59 -4.28 7.48
N GLY A 50 -14.34 -3.22 7.17
CA GLY A 50 -15.80 -3.19 7.21
C GLY A 50 -16.39 -3.56 5.85
N LEU A 51 -17.25 -4.57 5.84
CA LEU A 51 -18.03 -4.95 4.65
C LEU A 51 -19.52 -4.79 4.97
N ALA A 52 -20.20 -3.88 4.27
CA ALA A 52 -21.63 -3.66 4.43
C ALA A 52 -22.40 -4.01 3.16
N ASN A 53 -23.27 -5.01 3.24
CA ASN A 53 -24.22 -5.31 2.17
C ASN A 53 -25.34 -4.27 2.18
N THR A 54 -25.41 -3.47 1.13
CA THR A 54 -26.38 -2.37 1.00
C THR A 54 -27.76 -2.83 0.51
N THR A 55 -27.95 -4.15 0.33
CA THR A 55 -29.21 -4.74 -0.16
C THR A 55 -29.98 -5.47 0.92
N ASN A 56 -31.28 -5.71 0.68
CA ASN A 56 -32.13 -6.49 1.59
C ASN A 56 -31.86 -8.01 1.56
N LYS A 57 -30.92 -8.48 0.73
CA LYS A 57 -30.59 -9.91 0.61
C LYS A 57 -29.72 -10.36 1.77
N LYS A 58 -30.16 -11.38 2.50
CA LYS A 58 -29.46 -11.86 3.71
C LYS A 58 -28.46 -13.00 3.46
N ASN A 59 -28.57 -13.70 2.32
CA ASN A 59 -27.76 -14.88 2.02
C ASN A 59 -26.79 -14.56 0.89
N ARG A 60 -25.75 -13.79 1.19
CA ARG A 60 -24.65 -13.52 0.28
C ARG A 60 -23.36 -14.07 0.89
N SER A 61 -22.50 -14.58 0.03
CA SER A 61 -21.14 -15.01 0.39
C SER A 61 -20.18 -14.10 -0.34
N TYR A 62 -19.20 -13.59 0.38
CA TYR A 62 -18.16 -12.73 -0.14
C TYR A 62 -16.82 -13.41 0.13
N GLY A 63 -15.91 -13.32 -0.84
CA GLY A 63 -14.51 -13.69 -0.65
C GLY A 63 -13.70 -12.42 -0.52
N LEU A 64 -12.75 -12.41 0.41
CA LEU A 64 -11.74 -11.39 0.54
C LEU A 64 -10.38 -12.05 0.37
N ALA A 65 -9.50 -11.42 -0.40
CA ALA A 65 -8.10 -11.76 -0.49
C ALA A 65 -7.30 -10.47 -0.30
N PHE A 66 -6.14 -10.60 0.31
CA PHE A 66 -5.19 -9.51 0.48
C PHE A 66 -3.79 -10.04 0.21
N GLU A 67 -2.92 -9.15 -0.22
CA GLU A 67 -1.51 -9.40 -0.42
C GLU A 67 -0.76 -8.27 0.27
N LEU A 68 0.17 -8.61 1.15
CA LEU A 68 1.10 -7.64 1.70
C LEU A 68 2.33 -7.62 0.80
N ARG A 69 2.62 -6.47 0.20
CA ARG A 69 3.80 -6.28 -0.63
C ARG A 69 4.79 -5.40 0.14
N PRO A 70 6.06 -5.82 0.30
CA PRO A 70 7.08 -4.92 0.80
C PRO A 70 7.30 -3.80 -0.22
N PRO A 71 7.65 -2.57 0.23
CA PRO A 71 8.09 -1.51 -0.67
C PRO A 71 9.38 -1.90 -1.39
N ILE A 72 9.70 -1.19 -2.47
CA ILE A 72 10.99 -1.33 -3.15
C ILE A 72 12.07 -0.83 -2.19
N ILE A 73 13.23 -1.51 -2.13
CA ILE A 73 14.34 -1.04 -1.31
C ILE A 73 14.79 0.32 -1.85
N GLY A 74 14.81 1.33 -0.98
CA GLY A 74 15.17 2.70 -1.36
C GLY A 74 14.03 3.53 -1.94
N ASP A 75 12.81 3.01 -2.06
CA ASP A 75 11.58 3.81 -2.28
C ASP A 75 11.09 4.21 -0.88
N PHE A 76 11.37 5.46 -0.51
CA PHE A 76 11.11 6.01 0.82
C PHE A 76 9.81 6.81 0.83
N ALA A 77 9.35 7.23 2.02
CA ALA A 77 8.14 8.01 2.13
C ALA A 77 8.30 9.40 1.46
N PRO A 78 7.31 9.84 0.65
CA PRO A 78 6.08 9.15 0.28
C PRO A 78 6.30 8.09 -0.81
N LEU A 79 5.89 6.84 -0.53
CA LEU A 79 6.00 5.74 -1.49
C LEU A 79 5.27 6.05 -2.80
N ASP A 80 6.00 6.07 -3.90
CA ASP A 80 5.45 6.29 -5.24
C ASP A 80 5.83 5.19 -6.25
N TYR A 81 6.41 4.10 -5.74
CA TYR A 81 6.74 2.86 -6.44
C TYR A 81 7.83 3.01 -7.51
N ILE A 82 8.69 4.02 -7.38
CA ILE A 82 9.92 4.22 -8.16
C ILE A 82 11.04 4.69 -7.22
N VAL A 83 12.27 4.23 -7.45
CA VAL A 83 13.45 4.72 -6.73
C VAL A 83 14.11 5.82 -7.56
N ASP A 84 13.98 7.08 -7.16
CA ASP A 84 14.52 8.22 -7.91
C ASP A 84 15.11 9.34 -7.03
N TYR A 85 15.16 10.56 -7.59
CA TYR A 85 15.72 11.72 -6.92
C TYR A 85 14.92 12.18 -5.71
N ALA A 86 13.63 11.88 -5.63
CA ALA A 86 12.82 12.13 -4.45
C ALA A 86 13.36 11.32 -3.27
N ASP A 87 13.67 10.04 -3.47
CA ASP A 87 14.20 9.17 -2.42
C ASP A 87 15.65 9.51 -2.03
N MET A 88 16.43 9.99 -3.00
CA MET A 88 17.78 10.51 -2.73
C MET A 88 17.76 11.67 -1.73
N ASP A 89 16.69 12.46 -1.69
CA ASP A 89 16.53 13.54 -0.72
C ASP A 89 16.52 12.98 0.71
N THR A 90 15.86 11.85 0.96
CA THR A 90 15.85 11.17 2.26
C THR A 90 17.26 10.73 2.69
N ILE A 91 18.02 10.08 1.80
CA ILE A 91 19.42 9.70 2.07
C ILE A 91 20.28 10.94 2.37
N ALA A 92 20.08 12.02 1.63
CA ALA A 92 20.84 13.26 1.82
C ALA A 92 20.49 13.98 3.13
N GLN A 93 19.22 13.95 3.55
CA GLN A 93 18.75 14.55 4.79
C GLN A 93 19.24 13.79 6.03
N GLU A 94 19.33 12.46 5.92
CA GLU A 94 19.78 11.60 7.02
C GLU A 94 21.29 11.30 7.00
N TRP A 95 22.02 11.85 6.04
CA TRP A 95 23.44 11.56 5.83
C TRP A 95 24.28 11.75 7.10
N LEU A 96 24.98 10.69 7.51
CA LEU A 96 25.81 10.62 8.72
C LEU A 96 25.05 10.85 10.04
N LEU A 97 23.71 10.70 10.05
CA LEU A 97 22.98 10.59 11.31
C LEU A 97 23.24 9.23 11.94
N GLU A 98 23.39 9.22 13.27
CA GLU A 98 23.66 8.03 14.09
C GLU A 98 22.55 7.86 15.15
N VAL A 99 21.35 7.50 14.70
CA VAL A 99 20.20 7.25 15.59
C VAL A 99 19.42 6.02 15.13
N PRO A 100 18.68 5.34 16.02
CA PRO A 100 17.84 4.21 15.63
C PRO A 100 16.73 4.62 14.66
N ASP A 101 16.24 3.66 13.88
CA ASP A 101 15.04 3.76 13.06
C ASP A 101 15.08 4.90 12.01
N LEU A 102 16.27 5.19 11.47
CA LEU A 102 16.43 6.06 10.31
C LEU A 102 15.88 5.38 9.07
N GLU A 103 15.13 6.11 8.26
CA GLU A 103 14.45 5.56 7.09
C GLU A 103 15.46 5.09 6.04
N ALA A 104 16.57 5.82 5.90
CA ALA A 104 17.65 5.53 4.97
C ALA A 104 18.65 4.47 5.48
N ASP A 105 18.49 3.89 6.68
CA ASP A 105 19.41 2.89 7.27
C ASP A 105 19.13 1.50 6.71
N LEU A 106 19.47 1.33 5.43
CA LEU A 106 19.17 0.13 4.65
C LEU A 106 19.94 -1.10 5.14
N ILE A 107 21.09 -0.92 5.80
CA ILE A 107 21.87 -2.03 6.38
C ILE A 107 21.58 -2.28 7.87
N SER A 108 20.77 -1.44 8.50
CA SER A 108 20.35 -1.53 9.90
C SER A 108 21.53 -1.53 10.89
N ASP A 109 22.55 -0.71 10.64
CA ASP A 109 23.72 -0.55 11.52
C ASP A 109 23.65 0.70 12.41
N GLY A 110 22.59 1.49 12.28
CA GLY A 110 22.30 2.68 13.07
C GLY A 110 23.03 3.93 12.58
N ILE A 111 23.65 3.93 11.40
CA ILE A 111 24.33 5.09 10.82
C ILE A 111 24.19 5.17 9.30
N ILE A 112 23.65 6.29 8.79
CA ILE A 112 23.59 6.48 7.32
C ILE A 112 24.96 6.82 6.76
N ASN A 113 25.49 5.93 5.93
CA ASN A 113 26.81 6.09 5.35
C ASN A 113 26.89 5.55 3.90
N LEU A 114 28.12 5.33 3.43
CA LEU A 114 28.36 4.85 2.07
C LEU A 114 27.83 3.44 1.82
N LEU A 115 27.64 2.63 2.87
CA LEU A 115 27.05 1.30 2.74
C LEU A 115 25.56 1.40 2.39
N ASP A 116 24.81 2.26 3.08
CA ASP A 116 23.40 2.53 2.77
C ASP A 116 23.24 3.14 1.38
N PHE A 117 24.08 4.12 1.04
CA PHE A 117 24.08 4.70 -0.30
C PHE A 117 24.38 3.67 -1.38
N ALA A 118 25.27 2.70 -1.13
CA ALA A 118 25.57 1.64 -2.07
C ALA A 118 24.38 0.70 -2.27
N GLU A 119 23.66 0.36 -1.20
CA GLU A 119 22.43 -0.44 -1.28
C GLU A 119 21.36 0.33 -2.07
N PHE A 120 21.09 1.59 -1.71
CA PHE A 120 20.19 2.48 -2.42
C PHE A 120 20.52 2.57 -3.92
N ALA A 121 21.80 2.82 -4.25
CA ALA A 121 22.24 2.96 -5.64
C ALA A 121 22.08 1.66 -6.46
N SER A 122 22.02 0.49 -5.80
CA SER A 122 21.78 -0.78 -6.48
C SER A 122 20.34 -0.93 -6.98
N HIS A 123 19.41 -0.16 -6.40
CA HIS A 123 17.98 -0.09 -6.75
C HIS A 123 17.63 1.18 -7.55
N TRP A 124 18.61 2.00 -7.93
CA TRP A 124 18.36 3.26 -8.63
C TRP A 124 17.55 3.07 -9.92
N LEU A 125 16.44 3.80 -10.04
CA LEU A 125 15.43 3.71 -11.11
C LEU A 125 14.71 2.35 -11.19
N GLU A 126 14.73 1.56 -10.13
CA GLU A 126 13.81 0.42 -9.99
C GLU A 126 12.38 0.93 -9.87
N THR A 127 11.45 0.22 -10.50
CA THR A 127 10.02 0.55 -10.51
C THR A 127 9.20 -0.69 -10.28
N ASP A 128 8.07 -0.57 -9.59
CA ASP A 128 7.13 -1.67 -9.47
C ASP A 128 6.34 -1.86 -10.80
N PRO A 129 6.45 -3.03 -11.46
CA PRO A 129 5.78 -3.29 -12.73
C PRO A 129 4.25 -3.27 -12.64
N ALA A 130 3.67 -3.34 -11.44
CA ALA A 130 2.23 -3.19 -11.24
C ALA A 130 1.74 -1.76 -11.56
N TYR A 131 2.58 -0.75 -11.37
CA TYR A 131 2.24 0.67 -11.58
C TYR A 131 2.97 1.29 -12.76
N TYR A 132 4.18 0.82 -13.07
CA TYR A 132 4.99 1.31 -14.18
C TYR A 132 5.34 0.16 -15.14
N GLN A 133 4.59 0.05 -16.23
CA GLN A 133 4.95 -0.88 -17.31
C GLN A 133 6.16 -0.32 -18.06
N GLN A 134 7.25 -1.08 -18.11
CA GLN A 134 8.38 -0.77 -18.99
C GLN A 134 7.86 -0.75 -20.44
N GLN A 135 7.89 0.43 -21.07
CA GLN A 135 7.55 0.60 -22.49
C GLN A 135 8.59 -0.03 -23.41
#